data_AF-A0A936GSP3-F1
#
_entry.id   AF-A0A936GSP3-F1
#
_cell.length_a   1.000
_cell.length_b   1.000
_cell.length_c   1.000
_cell.angle_alpha   90.00
_cell.angle_beta   90.00
_cell.angle_gamma   90.00
#
_symmetry.space_group_name_H-M   'P 1'
#
loop_
_entity.id
_entity.type
_entity.pdbx_description
1 polymer ?
#
loop_
_entity_poly.entity_id
_entity_poly.type
_entity_poly.pdbx_seq_one_letter_code
_entity_poly.pdbx_strand_id
1 'polypeptide(L)'
;MDIAQRAVNEIEKDYLFAVECIEGDVVECPLCGTLHDNSLINRATILSDKQRVENQVISIENEIAQLEVETIKSQSLLCDTREKILFINKKYKRKTDNGETNLTSLVDGFASRSVQRNVEETKTKKESLSKSLGDKQKDLKKEQKSLLTTKRKDELGAMFLGSLTEFIHKLSAKGVNLNGVKHPSDYNKIFGSGGAAESTRAVLAYQLAIFRQINLVGNEVSAPLVIDTPNQQEQAEQHYEKIVKLIMEDTPQNSQIIMCGMSNPNLTPYAEVSKIIELDEDKLLRNELYEELGNEISDIFASALNAVL
;
A
#
# COMPACT_ATOMS: atom_id res chain seq x y z
N MET A 1 3.35 -28.02 58.42
CA MET A 1 3.23 -29.47 58.71
C MET A 1 2.79 -29.74 60.13
N ASP A 2 3.55 -29.32 61.15
CA ASP A 2 3.19 -29.54 62.56
C ASP A 2 1.77 -29.04 62.92
N ILE A 3 1.36 -27.88 62.38
CA ILE A 3 0.01 -27.32 62.59
C ILE A 3 -1.10 -28.19 62.00
N ALA A 4 -0.91 -28.75 60.80
CA ALA A 4 -1.93 -29.56 60.13
C ALA A 4 -2.04 -30.96 60.77
N GLN A 5 -0.92 -31.55 61.17
CA GLN A 5 -0.92 -32.82 61.90
C GLN A 5 -1.57 -32.68 63.28
N ARG A 6 -1.33 -31.57 63.97
CA ARG A 6 -2.05 -31.24 65.21
C ARG A 6 -3.54 -31.06 64.98
N ALA A 7 -3.94 -30.40 63.89
CA ALA A 7 -5.36 -30.25 63.55
C ALA A 7 -6.06 -31.59 63.32
N VAL A 8 -5.44 -32.54 62.61
CA VAL A 8 -5.97 -33.92 62.44
C VAL A 8 -6.19 -34.59 63.80
N ASN A 9 -5.21 -34.48 64.70
CA ASN A 9 -5.28 -35.08 66.02
C ASN A 9 -6.35 -34.43 66.91
N GLU A 10 -6.56 -33.11 66.81
CA GLU A 10 -7.62 -32.43 67.56
C GLU A 10 -9.01 -32.78 67.03
N ILE A 11 -9.20 -32.83 65.70
CA ILE A 11 -10.47 -33.24 65.09
C ILE A 11 -10.84 -34.69 65.47
N GLU A 12 -9.84 -35.57 65.60
CA GLU A 12 -10.05 -36.94 66.08
C GLU A 12 -10.52 -36.97 67.54
N LYS A 13 -9.93 -36.14 68.41
CA LYS A 13 -10.39 -36.01 69.79
C LYS A 13 -11.80 -35.43 69.86
N ASP A 14 -12.13 -34.45 69.02
CA ASP A 14 -13.46 -33.86 68.95
C ASP A 14 -14.50 -34.89 68.53
N TYR A 15 -14.18 -35.74 67.55
CA TYR A 15 -15.04 -36.85 67.16
C TYR A 15 -15.23 -37.87 68.29
N LEU A 16 -14.13 -38.29 68.95
CA LEU A 16 -14.20 -39.24 70.06
C LEU A 16 -15.05 -38.68 71.21
N PHE A 17 -14.86 -37.42 71.56
CA PHE A 17 -15.66 -36.74 72.57
C PHE A 17 -17.15 -36.68 72.18
N ALA A 18 -17.45 -36.34 70.91
CA ALA A 18 -18.81 -36.31 70.37
C ALA A 18 -19.54 -37.66 70.43
N VAL A 19 -18.81 -38.77 70.33
CA VAL A 19 -19.37 -40.14 70.32
C VAL A 19 -19.43 -40.75 71.72
N GLU A 20 -18.36 -40.64 72.50
CA GLU A 20 -18.18 -41.40 73.74
C GLU A 20 -18.64 -40.64 74.99
N CYS A 21 -18.70 -39.30 74.94
CA CYS A 21 -18.95 -38.49 76.13
C CYS A 21 -20.30 -37.76 76.13
N ILE A 22 -21.09 -37.85 75.06
CA ILE A 22 -22.36 -37.13 74.91
C ILE A 22 -23.50 -38.14 74.68
N GLU A 23 -24.45 -38.18 75.62
CA GLU A 23 -25.67 -39.00 75.51
C GLU A 23 -26.75 -38.23 74.74
N GLY A 24 -26.99 -38.61 73.49
CA GLY A 24 -28.02 -38.04 72.62
C GLY A 24 -27.47 -37.17 71.48
N ASP A 25 -28.39 -36.58 70.72
CA ASP A 25 -28.07 -35.85 69.47
C ASP A 25 -27.94 -34.33 69.68
N VAL A 26 -27.74 -33.86 70.91
CA VAL A 26 -27.55 -32.43 71.20
C VAL A 26 -26.44 -32.25 72.22
N VAL A 27 -25.52 -31.33 71.96
CA VAL A 27 -24.46 -30.92 72.89
C VAL A 27 -24.61 -29.44 73.24
N GLU A 28 -24.69 -29.11 74.53
CA GLU A 28 -24.70 -27.74 74.99
C GLU A 28 -23.28 -27.19 75.10
N CYS A 29 -23.03 -26.02 74.51
CA CYS A 29 -21.76 -25.35 74.64
C CYS A 29 -21.58 -24.79 76.06
N PRO A 30 -20.56 -25.22 76.82
CA PRO A 30 -20.37 -24.80 78.21
C PRO A 30 -19.96 -23.33 78.35
N LEU A 31 -19.58 -22.66 77.25
CA LEU A 31 -19.20 -21.24 77.25
C LEU A 31 -20.37 -20.29 76.96
N CYS A 32 -21.32 -20.68 76.11
CA CYS A 32 -22.37 -19.77 75.63
C CYS A 32 -23.78 -20.33 75.71
N GLY A 33 -23.96 -21.57 76.19
CA GLY A 33 -25.27 -22.22 76.32
C GLY A 33 -25.95 -22.55 75.00
N THR A 34 -25.25 -22.45 73.86
CA THR A 34 -25.81 -22.80 72.55
C THR A 34 -25.91 -24.32 72.42
N LEU A 35 -27.06 -24.80 71.97
CA LEU A 35 -27.29 -26.22 71.68
C LEU A 35 -26.83 -26.53 70.25
N HIS A 36 -25.79 -27.35 70.13
CA HIS A 36 -25.26 -27.83 68.86
C HIS A 36 -25.82 -29.21 68.53
N ASP A 37 -26.04 -29.46 67.24
CA ASP A 37 -26.46 -30.76 66.73
C ASP A 37 -25.32 -31.79 66.87
N ASN A 38 -25.57 -32.88 67.59
CA ASN A 38 -24.66 -34.04 67.72
C ASN A 38 -25.24 -35.28 67.03
N SER A 39 -26.12 -35.08 66.04
CA SER A 39 -26.64 -36.16 65.21
C SER A 39 -25.52 -36.97 64.56
N LEU A 40 -25.85 -38.20 64.16
CA LEU A 40 -24.95 -39.07 63.41
C LEU A 40 -24.38 -38.38 62.16
N ILE A 41 -25.19 -37.54 61.50
CA ILE A 41 -24.79 -36.80 60.30
C ILE A 41 -23.68 -35.81 60.63
N ASN A 42 -23.84 -35.02 61.68
CA ASN A 42 -22.84 -34.02 62.06
C ASN A 42 -21.54 -34.66 62.56
N ARG A 43 -21.63 -35.79 63.28
CA ARG A 43 -20.46 -36.60 63.66
C ARG A 43 -19.71 -37.16 62.44
N ALA A 44 -20.44 -37.60 61.42
CA ALA A 44 -19.83 -38.03 60.15
C ALA A 44 -19.14 -36.88 59.40
N THR A 45 -19.64 -35.63 59.53
CA THR A 45 -18.98 -34.44 58.99
C THR A 45 -17.62 -34.19 59.63
N ILE A 46 -17.48 -34.39 60.95
CA ILE A 46 -16.18 -34.26 61.66
C ILE A 46 -15.15 -35.25 61.10
N LEU A 47 -15.54 -36.51 60.86
CA LEU A 47 -14.66 -37.50 60.22
C LEU A 47 -14.30 -37.13 58.78
N SER A 48 -15.27 -36.63 58.02
CA SER A 48 -15.03 -36.16 56.65
C SER A 48 -14.03 -34.99 56.64
N ASP A 49 -14.09 -34.10 57.62
CA ASP A 49 -13.15 -33.00 57.76
C ASP A 49 -11.76 -33.50 58.15
N LYS A 50 -11.65 -34.48 59.06
CA LYS A 50 -10.37 -35.16 59.37
C LYS A 50 -9.72 -35.70 58.10
N GLN A 51 -10.47 -36.48 57.32
CA GLN A 51 -9.98 -37.09 56.09
C GLN A 51 -9.56 -36.05 55.04
N ARG A 52 -10.28 -34.91 54.97
CA ARG A 52 -9.91 -33.80 54.08
C ARG A 52 -8.57 -33.19 54.47
N VAL A 53 -8.33 -32.96 55.75
CA VAL A 53 -7.06 -32.40 56.25
C VAL A 53 -5.91 -33.41 56.03
N GLU A 54 -6.13 -34.70 56.29
CA GLU A 54 -5.14 -35.75 56.03
C GLU A 54 -4.72 -35.80 54.56
N ASN A 55 -5.69 -35.77 53.64
CA ASN A 55 -5.42 -35.75 52.20
C ASN A 55 -4.64 -34.50 51.77
N GLN A 56 -4.94 -33.34 52.37
CA GLN A 56 -4.22 -32.10 52.10
C GLN A 56 -2.77 -32.17 52.58
N VAL A 57 -2.52 -32.76 53.75
CA VAL A 57 -1.15 -32.97 54.26
C VAL A 57 -0.34 -33.80 53.28
N ILE A 58 -0.90 -34.94 52.82
CA ILE A 58 -0.23 -35.83 51.86
C ILE A 58 0.04 -35.11 50.53
N SER A 59 -0.91 -34.31 50.02
CA SER A 59 -0.71 -33.53 48.78
C SER A 59 0.46 -32.56 48.92
N ILE A 60 0.50 -31.82 50.03
CA ILE A 60 1.55 -30.82 50.29
C ILE A 60 2.92 -31.50 50.44
N GLU A 61 3.01 -32.67 51.09
CA GLU A 61 4.27 -33.43 51.19
C GLU A 61 4.80 -33.81 49.81
N ASN A 62 3.91 -34.31 48.95
CA ASN A 62 4.29 -34.70 47.60
C ASN A 62 4.75 -33.49 46.76
N GLU A 63 4.06 -32.35 46.86
CA GLU A 63 4.44 -31.12 46.18
C GLU A 63 5.81 -30.60 46.64
N ILE A 64 6.07 -30.60 47.95
CA ILE A 64 7.37 -30.20 48.51
C ILE A 64 8.48 -31.11 47.98
N ALA A 65 8.29 -32.43 48.03
CA ALA A 65 9.28 -33.38 47.53
C ALA A 65 9.58 -33.20 46.04
N GLN A 66 8.56 -32.90 45.22
CA GLN A 66 8.75 -32.61 43.80
C GLN A 66 9.56 -31.33 43.57
N LEU A 67 9.22 -30.25 44.29
CA LEU A 67 9.92 -28.97 44.18
C LEU A 67 11.40 -29.06 44.61
N GLU A 68 11.71 -29.86 45.63
CA GLU A 68 13.09 -30.13 46.04
C GLU A 68 13.89 -30.81 44.94
N VAL A 69 13.33 -31.83 44.29
CA VAL A 69 13.96 -32.54 43.17
C VAL A 69 14.22 -31.59 41.98
N GLU A 70 13.25 -30.74 41.63
CA GLU A 70 13.39 -29.76 40.54
C GLU A 70 14.45 -28.71 40.86
N THR A 71 14.52 -28.26 42.11
CA THR A 71 15.51 -27.29 42.58
C THR A 71 16.92 -27.86 42.44
N ILE A 72 17.15 -29.10 42.88
CA ILE A 72 18.45 -29.76 42.77
C ILE A 72 18.87 -29.90 41.30
N LYS A 73 17.97 -30.33 40.41
CA LYS A 73 18.24 -30.43 38.96
C LYS A 73 18.60 -29.08 38.33
N SER A 74 17.90 -28.02 38.74
CA SER A 74 18.13 -26.68 38.22
C SER A 74 19.47 -26.12 38.67
N GLN A 75 19.85 -26.37 39.93
CA GLN A 75 21.15 -26.00 40.47
C GLN A 75 22.30 -26.75 39.80
N SER A 76 22.16 -28.05 39.52
CA SER A 76 23.19 -28.81 38.80
C SER A 76 23.38 -28.29 37.38
N LEU A 77 22.29 -28.03 36.65
CA LEU A 77 22.36 -27.51 35.28
C LEU A 77 23.02 -26.12 35.23
N LEU A 78 22.73 -25.26 36.22
CA LEU A 78 23.38 -23.96 36.36
C LEU A 78 24.88 -24.09 36.63
N CYS A 79 25.29 -25.06 37.46
CA CYS A 79 26.69 -25.33 37.74
C CYS A 79 27.43 -25.77 36.46
N ASP A 80 26.90 -26.79 35.77
CA ASP A 80 27.47 -27.32 34.52
C ASP A 80 27.59 -26.24 33.45
N THR A 81 26.58 -25.38 33.34
CA THR A 81 26.57 -24.28 32.37
C THR A 81 27.63 -23.24 32.70
N ARG A 82 27.80 -22.88 33.98
CA ARG A 82 28.85 -21.95 34.42
C ARG A 82 30.24 -22.52 34.17
N GLU A 83 30.46 -23.81 34.41
CA GLU A 83 31.74 -24.46 34.12
C GLU A 83 32.05 -24.45 32.63
N LYS A 84 31.06 -24.74 31.76
CA LYS A 84 31.23 -24.65 30.30
C LYS A 84 31.57 -23.23 29.86
N ILE A 85 30.91 -22.21 30.41
CA ILE A 85 31.22 -20.80 30.12
C ILE A 85 32.65 -20.46 30.54
N LEU A 86 33.07 -20.86 31.74
CA LEU A 86 34.43 -20.65 32.24
C LEU A 86 35.48 -21.36 31.38
N PHE A 87 35.19 -22.60 30.95
CA PHE A 87 36.06 -23.36 30.06
C PHE A 87 36.24 -22.66 28.71
N ILE A 88 35.14 -22.22 28.09
CA ILE A 88 35.17 -21.48 26.82
C ILE A 88 35.96 -20.18 27.02
N ASN A 89 35.65 -19.39 28.04
CA ASN A 89 36.36 -18.13 28.32
C ASN A 89 37.86 -18.37 28.55
N LYS A 90 38.25 -19.42 29.27
CA LYS A 90 39.66 -19.78 29.48
C LYS A 90 40.35 -20.21 28.18
N LYS A 91 39.66 -20.97 27.32
CA LYS A 91 40.20 -21.45 26.03
C LYS A 91 40.45 -20.30 25.05
N TYR A 92 39.59 -19.28 25.05
CA TYR A 92 39.62 -18.20 24.07
C TYR A 92 40.14 -16.85 24.61
N LYS A 93 40.41 -16.69 25.92
CA LYS A 93 41.21 -15.59 26.47
C LYS A 93 42.67 -15.72 26.00
N ARG A 94 43.05 -15.02 24.93
CA ARG A 94 44.45 -14.75 24.61
C ARG A 94 44.86 -13.43 25.27
N LYS A 95 45.95 -13.44 26.05
CA LYS A 95 46.66 -12.21 26.38
C LYS A 95 47.36 -11.72 25.11
N THR A 96 46.87 -10.63 24.55
CA THR A 96 47.61 -9.82 23.58
C THR A 96 48.22 -8.63 24.31
N ASP A 97 49.38 -8.15 23.86
CA ASP A 97 50.21 -7.14 24.53
C ASP A 97 49.52 -5.80 24.84
N ASN A 98 48.29 -5.57 24.34
CA ASN A 98 47.51 -4.33 24.51
C ASN A 98 46.20 -4.48 25.31
N GLY A 99 46.05 -5.53 26.14
CA GLY A 99 44.90 -5.69 27.05
C GLY A 99 44.04 -6.93 26.78
N GLU A 100 43.20 -7.30 27.75
CA GLU A 100 42.34 -8.49 27.68
C GLU A 100 41.32 -8.39 26.54
N THR A 101 41.43 -9.25 25.53
CA THR A 101 40.39 -9.41 24.50
C THR A 101 39.33 -10.41 25.00
N ASN A 102 38.14 -9.90 25.31
CA ASN A 102 36.98 -10.74 25.66
C ASN A 102 36.39 -11.39 24.40
N LEU A 103 35.84 -12.59 24.52
CA LEU A 103 35.20 -13.33 23.42
C LEU A 103 34.13 -12.49 22.70
N THR A 104 33.41 -11.64 23.43
CA THR A 104 32.42 -10.71 22.90
C THR A 104 33.01 -9.75 21.87
N SER A 105 34.21 -9.20 22.09
CA SER A 105 34.81 -8.26 21.12
C SER A 105 35.29 -8.96 19.85
N LEU A 106 35.63 -10.25 19.92
CA LEU A 106 35.92 -11.06 18.73
C LEU A 106 34.65 -11.31 17.92
N VAL A 107 33.55 -11.70 18.58
CA VAL A 107 32.24 -11.91 17.94
C VAL A 107 31.74 -10.62 17.29
N ASP A 108 31.83 -9.49 17.99
CA ASP A 108 31.48 -8.18 17.46
C ASP A 108 32.35 -7.81 16.24
N GLY A 109 33.63 -8.15 16.28
CA GLY A 109 34.54 -7.98 15.14
C GLY A 109 34.14 -8.81 13.92
N PHE A 110 33.71 -10.07 14.11
CA PHE A 110 33.21 -10.92 13.01
C PHE A 110 31.88 -10.42 12.47
N ALA A 111 30.94 -10.04 13.34
CA ALA A 111 29.65 -9.48 12.96
C ALA A 111 29.83 -8.18 12.16
N SER A 112 30.66 -7.27 12.65
CA SER A 112 30.96 -5.99 12.00
C SER A 112 31.59 -6.18 10.62
N ARG A 113 32.57 -7.10 10.49
CA ARG A 113 33.17 -7.44 9.18
C ARG A 113 32.16 -8.05 8.20
N SER A 114 31.26 -8.90 8.69
CA SER A 114 30.22 -9.50 7.85
C SER A 114 29.24 -8.45 7.34
N VAL A 115 28.79 -7.53 8.21
CA VAL A 115 27.93 -6.40 7.83
C VAL A 115 28.65 -5.50 6.83
N GLN A 116 29.90 -5.11 7.10
CA GLN A 116 30.68 -4.25 6.21
C GLN A 116 30.87 -4.89 4.84
N ARG A 117 31.15 -6.20 4.79
CA ARG A 117 31.25 -6.95 3.53
C ARG A 117 29.93 -6.95 2.76
N ASN A 118 28.81 -7.22 3.44
CA ASN A 118 27.49 -7.23 2.79
C ASN A 118 27.11 -5.84 2.24
N VAL A 119 27.45 -4.79 2.98
CA VAL A 119 27.25 -3.40 2.54
C VAL A 119 28.08 -3.11 1.29
N GLU A 120 29.37 -3.46 1.28
CA GLU A 120 30.24 -3.23 0.12
C GLU A 120 29.83 -4.07 -1.10
N GLU A 121 29.46 -5.35 -0.91
CA GLU A 121 28.94 -6.18 -2.00
C GLU A 121 27.64 -5.58 -2.57
N THR A 122 26.74 -5.11 -1.71
CA THR A 122 25.48 -4.48 -2.13
C THR A 122 25.74 -3.17 -2.87
N LYS A 123 26.63 -2.33 -2.34
CA LYS A 123 27.02 -1.07 -2.97
C LYS A 123 27.63 -1.31 -4.35
N THR A 124 28.58 -2.24 -4.46
CA THR A 124 29.23 -2.59 -5.73
C THR A 124 28.22 -3.11 -6.75
N LYS A 125 27.24 -3.94 -6.33
CA LYS A 125 26.15 -4.41 -7.19
C LYS A 125 25.23 -3.28 -7.64
N LYS A 126 24.91 -2.33 -6.77
CA LYS A 126 24.05 -1.19 -7.12
C LYS A 126 24.76 -0.19 -8.03
N GLU A 127 26.05 0.06 -7.80
CA GLU A 127 26.89 0.90 -8.66
C GLU A 127 27.04 0.31 -10.06
N SER A 128 27.28 -1.01 -10.16
CA SER A 128 27.37 -1.69 -11.47
C SER A 128 26.04 -1.69 -12.22
N LEU A 129 24.92 -1.90 -11.52
CA LEU A 129 23.58 -1.80 -12.09
C LEU A 129 23.28 -0.37 -12.56
N SER A 130 23.59 0.63 -11.74
CA SER A 130 23.41 2.05 -12.10
C SER A 130 24.20 2.42 -13.36
N LYS A 131 25.46 1.96 -13.43
CA LYS A 131 26.29 2.14 -14.63
C LYS A 131 25.67 1.46 -15.85
N SER A 132 25.26 0.20 -15.72
CA SER A 132 24.62 -0.54 -16.82
C SER A 132 23.34 0.14 -17.32
N LEU A 133 22.48 0.62 -16.42
CA LEU A 133 21.28 1.37 -16.76
C LEU A 133 21.61 2.71 -17.43
N GLY A 134 22.63 3.41 -16.93
CA GLY A 134 23.13 4.64 -17.55
C GLY A 134 23.66 4.43 -18.96
N ASP A 135 24.34 3.32 -19.21
CA ASP A 135 24.85 2.97 -20.54
C ASP A 135 23.71 2.56 -21.49
N LYS A 136 22.76 1.74 -21.03
CA LYS A 136 21.52 1.44 -21.78
C LYS A 136 20.75 2.71 -22.16
N GLN A 137 20.63 3.66 -21.23
CA GLN A 137 19.97 4.94 -21.50
C GLN A 137 20.70 5.75 -22.58
N LYS A 138 22.03 5.75 -22.58
CA LYS A 138 22.83 6.42 -23.62
C LYS A 138 22.61 5.76 -24.98
N ASP A 139 22.59 4.43 -25.02
CA ASP A 139 22.40 3.69 -26.26
C ASP A 139 21.00 3.89 -26.84
N LEU A 140 19.95 3.82 -26.01
CA LEU A 140 18.58 4.18 -26.42
C LEU A 140 18.49 5.62 -26.93
N LYS A 141 19.19 6.58 -26.31
CA LYS A 141 19.24 7.97 -26.81
C LYS A 141 19.96 8.09 -28.16
N LYS A 142 20.99 7.27 -28.42
CA LYS A 142 21.66 7.25 -29.73
C LYS A 142 20.73 6.66 -30.78
N GLU A 143 20.08 5.54 -30.47
CA GLU A 143 19.11 4.88 -31.34
C GLU A 143 17.97 5.85 -31.70
N GLN A 144 17.34 6.48 -30.69
CA GLN A 144 16.31 7.49 -30.89
C GLN A 144 16.79 8.64 -31.79
N LYS A 145 18.03 9.11 -31.61
CA LYS A 145 18.58 10.18 -32.46
C LYS A 145 18.78 9.73 -33.90
N SER A 146 19.12 8.46 -34.13
CA SER A 146 19.30 7.88 -35.46
C SER A 146 17.99 7.58 -36.21
N LEU A 147 16.86 7.45 -35.50
CA LEU A 147 15.54 7.21 -36.12
C LEU A 147 15.13 8.30 -37.11
N LEU A 148 15.56 9.54 -36.89
CA LEU A 148 15.19 10.69 -37.72
C LEU A 148 16.43 11.53 -38.03
N THR A 149 16.66 11.78 -39.32
CA THR A 149 17.71 12.68 -39.78
C THR A 149 17.43 14.12 -39.32
N THR A 150 18.48 14.92 -39.11
CA THR A 150 18.35 16.34 -38.75
C THR A 150 17.48 17.09 -39.76
N LYS A 151 17.69 16.84 -41.06
CA LYS A 151 16.88 17.42 -42.13
C LYS A 151 15.39 17.11 -41.97
N ARG A 152 15.04 15.85 -41.71
CA ARG A 152 13.63 15.45 -41.52
C ARG A 152 13.03 16.08 -40.26
N LYS A 153 13.80 16.24 -39.18
CA LYS A 153 13.33 16.93 -37.96
C LYS A 153 13.03 18.41 -38.23
N ASP A 154 13.89 19.07 -38.99
CA ASP A 154 13.70 20.48 -39.35
C ASP A 154 12.49 20.67 -40.27
N GLU A 155 12.30 19.79 -41.25
CA GLU A 155 11.10 19.78 -42.11
C GLU A 155 9.82 19.61 -41.28
N LEU A 156 9.80 18.63 -40.37
CA LEU A 156 8.65 18.38 -39.50
C LEU A 156 8.39 19.55 -38.53
N GLY A 157 9.44 20.17 -38.01
CA GLY A 157 9.33 21.39 -37.19
C GLY A 157 8.77 22.56 -37.97
N ALA A 158 9.20 22.76 -39.21
CA ALA A 158 8.70 23.82 -40.09
C ALA A 158 7.21 23.60 -40.44
N MET A 159 6.80 22.37 -40.77
CA MET A 159 5.39 22.02 -41.02
C MET A 159 4.51 22.30 -39.80
N PHE A 160 4.99 21.90 -38.62
CA PHE A 160 4.31 22.15 -37.35
C PHE A 160 4.15 23.66 -37.08
N LEU A 161 5.25 24.41 -37.15
CA LEU A 161 5.25 25.84 -36.88
C LEU A 161 4.38 26.62 -37.90
N GLY A 162 4.38 26.18 -39.16
CA GLY A 162 3.51 26.71 -40.20
C GLY A 162 2.03 26.53 -39.85
N SER A 163 1.63 25.31 -39.47
CA SER A 163 0.25 25.02 -39.04
C SER A 163 -0.14 25.80 -37.79
N LEU A 164 0.75 25.88 -36.79
CA LEU A 164 0.52 26.66 -35.58
C LEU A 164 0.31 28.14 -35.89
N THR A 165 1.17 28.73 -36.73
CA THR A 165 1.08 30.15 -37.10
C THR A 165 -0.21 30.45 -37.86
N GLU A 166 -0.60 29.56 -38.77
CA GLU A 166 -1.88 29.62 -39.50
C GLU A 166 -3.07 29.64 -38.52
N PHE A 167 -3.09 28.71 -37.57
CA PHE A 167 -4.19 28.58 -36.61
C PHE A 167 -4.24 29.73 -35.60
N ILE A 168 -3.09 30.23 -35.14
CA ILE A 168 -3.00 31.43 -34.30
C ILE A 168 -3.61 32.64 -35.03
N HIS A 169 -3.34 32.78 -36.33
CA HIS A 169 -3.92 33.85 -37.12
C HIS A 169 -5.44 33.70 -37.27
N LYS A 170 -5.92 32.49 -37.63
CA LYS A 170 -7.36 32.19 -37.78
C LYS A 170 -8.14 32.44 -36.48
N LEU A 171 -7.58 32.06 -35.33
CA LEU A 171 -8.21 32.29 -34.02
C LEU A 171 -8.02 33.71 -33.47
N SER A 172 -7.33 34.59 -34.19
CA SER A 172 -7.04 35.95 -33.73
C SER A 172 -6.33 35.98 -32.36
N ALA A 173 -5.32 35.11 -32.20
CA ALA A 173 -4.51 34.98 -30.99
C ALA A 173 -3.12 35.65 -31.11
N LYS A 174 -3.10 36.87 -31.67
CA LYS A 174 -1.88 37.58 -32.09
C LYS A 174 -1.00 38.09 -30.94
N GLY A 175 -1.54 38.21 -29.73
CA GLY A 175 -0.80 38.59 -28.52
C GLY A 175 0.06 37.47 -27.94
N VAL A 176 -0.04 36.24 -28.48
CA VAL A 176 0.78 35.11 -28.07
C VAL A 176 2.14 35.14 -28.75
N ASN A 177 3.18 34.96 -27.95
CA ASN A 177 4.56 34.99 -28.42
C ASN A 177 5.00 33.59 -28.85
N LEU A 178 5.23 33.39 -30.15
CA LEU A 178 5.74 32.13 -30.69
C LEU A 178 7.28 32.02 -30.67
N ASN A 179 7.99 33.02 -30.12
CA ASN A 179 9.44 33.00 -30.10
C ASN A 179 9.97 31.79 -29.32
N GLY A 180 10.82 31.00 -29.99
CA GLY A 180 11.43 29.81 -29.42
C GLY A 180 10.57 28.54 -29.51
N VAL A 181 9.34 28.62 -30.04
CA VAL A 181 8.53 27.45 -30.41
C VAL A 181 8.99 26.96 -31.78
N LYS A 182 9.52 25.74 -31.84
CA LYS A 182 9.98 25.13 -33.10
C LYS A 182 9.46 23.71 -33.28
N HIS A 183 9.18 23.00 -32.18
CA HIS A 183 8.75 21.61 -32.19
C HIS A 183 7.49 21.39 -31.36
N PRO A 184 6.72 20.32 -31.63
CA PRO A 184 5.60 19.85 -30.80
C PRO A 184 5.94 19.53 -29.33
N SER A 185 7.22 19.54 -28.95
CA SER A 185 7.66 19.37 -27.57
C SER A 185 7.89 20.70 -26.83
N ASP A 186 7.76 21.83 -27.52
CA ASP A 186 7.98 23.18 -26.97
C ASP A 186 6.73 23.77 -26.29
N TYR A 187 5.76 22.95 -25.87
CA TYR A 187 4.47 23.38 -25.31
C TYR A 187 4.59 24.45 -24.22
N ASN A 188 5.57 24.31 -23.32
CA ASN A 188 5.82 25.24 -22.21
C ASN A 188 6.07 26.70 -22.64
N LYS A 189 6.50 26.92 -23.89
CA LYS A 189 6.82 28.26 -24.41
C LYS A 189 5.61 29.02 -24.94
N ILE A 190 4.46 28.35 -25.08
CA ILE A 190 3.21 28.94 -25.59
C ILE A 190 2.38 29.53 -24.45
N PHE A 191 2.47 28.93 -23.26
CA PHE A 191 1.76 29.37 -22.07
C PHE A 191 2.32 30.67 -21.50
N GLY A 192 1.44 31.52 -20.95
CA GLY A 192 1.83 32.73 -20.23
C GLY A 192 2.13 33.96 -21.08
N SER A 193 1.77 33.94 -22.37
CA SER A 193 1.79 35.13 -23.24
C SER A 193 0.39 35.44 -23.79
N GLY A 194 0.07 36.73 -23.94
CA GLY A 194 -1.28 37.22 -24.30
C GLY A 194 -2.24 37.32 -23.10
N GLY A 195 -3.48 37.74 -23.37
CA GLY A 195 -4.56 37.73 -22.36
C GLY A 195 -5.12 36.32 -22.15
N ALA A 196 -5.79 36.06 -21.01
CA ALA A 196 -6.28 34.72 -20.65
C ALA A 196 -7.13 34.04 -21.73
N ALA A 197 -8.09 34.77 -22.30
CA ALA A 197 -8.94 34.29 -23.39
C ALA A 197 -8.16 34.07 -24.71
N GLU A 198 -7.06 34.79 -24.92
CA GLU A 198 -6.21 34.63 -26.09
C GLU A 198 -5.28 33.43 -25.96
N SER A 199 -4.76 33.21 -24.75
CA SER A 199 -3.94 32.05 -24.42
C SER A 199 -4.71 30.74 -24.61
N THR A 200 -6.00 30.66 -24.25
CA THR A 200 -6.80 29.45 -24.50
C THR A 200 -6.96 29.16 -25.99
N ARG A 201 -7.18 30.18 -26.81
CA ARG A 201 -7.20 30.05 -28.28
C ARG A 201 -5.84 29.59 -28.83
N ALA A 202 -4.74 30.08 -28.29
CA ALA A 202 -3.41 29.62 -28.71
C ALA A 202 -3.11 28.17 -28.31
N VAL A 203 -3.59 27.73 -27.15
CA VAL A 203 -3.52 26.32 -26.73
C VAL A 203 -4.32 25.44 -27.69
N LEU A 204 -5.52 25.86 -28.09
CA LEU A 204 -6.31 25.14 -29.11
C LEU A 204 -5.56 25.08 -30.45
N ALA A 205 -5.00 26.20 -30.93
CA ALA A 205 -4.18 26.23 -32.14
C ALA A 205 -3.00 25.25 -32.07
N TYR A 206 -2.34 25.17 -30.91
CA TYR A 206 -1.25 24.23 -30.67
C TYR A 206 -1.69 22.76 -30.75
N GLN A 207 -2.78 22.41 -30.07
CA GLN A 207 -3.33 21.06 -30.08
C GLN A 207 -3.75 20.64 -31.49
N LEU A 208 -4.44 21.51 -32.24
CA LEU A 208 -4.83 21.26 -33.61
C LEU A 208 -3.62 21.14 -34.55
N ALA A 209 -2.56 21.92 -34.34
CA ALA A 209 -1.32 21.80 -35.12
C ALA A 209 -0.64 20.43 -34.92
N ILE A 210 -0.62 19.92 -33.67
CA ILE A 210 -0.16 18.56 -33.37
C ILE A 210 -1.05 17.54 -34.06
N PHE A 211 -2.37 17.67 -33.92
CA PHE A 211 -3.32 16.74 -34.50
C PHE A 211 -3.21 16.66 -36.04
N ARG A 212 -3.10 17.81 -36.70
CA ARG A 212 -2.84 17.91 -38.14
C ARG A 212 -1.52 17.25 -38.51
N GLN A 213 -0.47 17.44 -37.72
CA GLN A 213 0.83 16.82 -37.98
C GLN A 213 0.79 15.29 -37.86
N ILE A 214 0.12 14.74 -36.86
CA ILE A 214 -0.07 13.28 -36.70
C ILE A 214 -0.72 12.71 -37.96
N ASN A 215 -1.80 13.33 -38.42
CA ASN A 215 -2.55 12.88 -39.59
C ASN A 215 -1.79 13.07 -40.91
N LEU A 216 -1.01 14.14 -41.07
CA LEU A 216 -0.23 14.38 -42.29
C LEU A 216 0.98 13.46 -42.42
N VAL A 217 1.64 13.14 -41.31
CA VAL A 217 2.81 12.26 -41.33
C VAL A 217 2.38 10.79 -41.40
N GLY A 218 1.25 10.43 -40.79
CA GLY A 218 0.59 9.14 -41.00
C GLY A 218 1.35 7.92 -40.48
N ASN A 219 2.30 8.13 -39.55
CA ASN A 219 3.12 7.04 -39.00
C ASN A 219 2.43 6.28 -37.85
N GLU A 220 1.29 6.75 -37.38
CA GLU A 220 0.60 6.25 -36.18
C GLU A 220 -0.91 6.18 -36.40
N VAL A 221 -1.60 5.42 -35.55
CA VAL A 221 -3.07 5.38 -35.53
C VAL A 221 -3.63 6.77 -35.21
N SER A 222 -4.54 7.26 -36.04
CA SER A 222 -5.26 8.51 -35.78
C SER A 222 -6.40 8.25 -34.81
N ALA A 223 -6.21 8.69 -33.55
CA ALA A 223 -7.25 8.61 -32.53
C ALA A 223 -8.28 9.74 -32.73
N PRO A 224 -9.52 9.58 -32.22
CA PRO A 224 -10.51 10.66 -32.20
C PRO A 224 -9.99 11.88 -31.43
N LEU A 225 -10.29 13.08 -31.95
CA LEU A 225 -10.01 14.34 -31.26
C LEU A 225 -11.16 14.67 -30.32
N VAL A 226 -10.89 14.71 -29.01
CA VAL A 226 -11.87 15.09 -27.99
C VAL A 226 -11.63 16.54 -27.56
N ILE A 227 -12.64 17.39 -27.71
CA ILE A 227 -12.61 18.80 -27.32
C ILE A 227 -13.64 19.00 -26.20
N ASP A 228 -13.13 19.19 -24.98
CA ASP A 228 -13.98 19.55 -23.85
C ASP A 228 -14.20 21.07 -23.84
N THR A 229 -15.45 21.46 -24.14
CA THR A 229 -15.95 22.83 -24.11
C THR A 229 -15.09 23.81 -24.94
N PRO A 230 -15.38 23.97 -26.24
CA PRO A 230 -14.60 24.86 -27.11
C PRO A 230 -14.65 26.35 -26.67
N ASN A 231 -15.72 26.77 -25.98
CA ASN A 231 -15.88 28.15 -25.50
C ASN A 231 -15.22 28.41 -24.14
N GLN A 232 -13.91 28.19 -24.04
CA GLN A 232 -13.18 28.44 -22.80
C GLN A 232 -13.01 29.93 -22.50
N GLN A 233 -13.13 30.31 -21.22
CA GLN A 233 -13.03 31.71 -20.76
C GLN A 233 -14.11 32.64 -21.33
N GLU A 234 -15.27 32.09 -21.72
CA GLU A 234 -16.42 32.84 -22.25
C GLU A 234 -16.00 33.81 -23.37
N GLN A 235 -15.53 33.24 -24.48
CA GLN A 235 -15.10 34.02 -25.64
C GLN A 235 -16.25 34.89 -26.17
N ALA A 236 -15.91 36.10 -26.64
CA ALA A 236 -16.87 36.90 -27.39
C ALA A 236 -17.34 36.13 -28.64
N GLU A 237 -18.59 36.36 -29.05
CA GLU A 237 -19.28 35.64 -30.12
C GLU A 237 -18.43 35.46 -31.39
N GLN A 238 -17.88 36.56 -31.93
CA GLN A 238 -16.99 36.55 -33.10
C GLN A 238 -15.75 35.65 -32.98
N HIS A 239 -15.27 35.39 -31.77
CA HIS A 239 -14.12 34.52 -31.52
C HIS A 239 -14.56 33.07 -31.35
N TYR A 240 -15.73 32.86 -30.76
CA TYR A 240 -16.28 31.52 -30.65
C TYR A 240 -16.67 30.96 -32.03
N GLU A 241 -17.27 31.79 -32.90
CA GLU A 241 -17.51 31.45 -34.30
C GLU A 241 -16.21 30.99 -35.01
N LYS A 242 -15.11 31.72 -34.82
CA LYS A 242 -13.80 31.35 -35.38
C LYS A 242 -13.26 30.01 -34.84
N ILE A 243 -13.49 29.73 -33.55
CA ILE A 243 -13.10 28.45 -32.93
C ILE A 243 -13.86 27.31 -33.60
N VAL A 244 -15.19 27.40 -33.68
CA VAL A 244 -16.04 26.35 -34.27
C VAL A 244 -15.69 26.16 -35.74
N LYS A 245 -15.55 27.25 -36.49
CA LYS A 245 -15.16 27.21 -37.90
C LYS A 245 -13.81 26.54 -38.13
N LEU A 246 -12.80 26.87 -37.31
CA LEU A 246 -11.49 26.23 -37.40
C LEU A 246 -11.59 24.72 -37.14
N ILE A 247 -12.35 24.30 -36.12
CA ILE A 247 -12.53 22.88 -35.80
C ILE A 247 -13.23 22.15 -36.94
N MET A 248 -14.17 22.77 -37.65
CA MET A 248 -14.88 22.14 -38.76
C MET A 248 -14.05 22.07 -40.05
N GLU A 249 -13.36 23.16 -40.39
CA GLU A 249 -12.75 23.32 -41.72
C GLU A 249 -11.28 22.88 -41.78
N ASP A 250 -10.56 22.98 -40.66
CA ASP A 250 -9.09 22.81 -40.63
C ASP A 250 -8.60 21.55 -39.94
N THR A 251 -9.51 20.68 -39.50
CA THR A 251 -9.19 19.33 -39.06
C THR A 251 -9.18 18.34 -40.24
N PRO A 252 -8.37 17.27 -40.18
CA PRO A 252 -8.37 16.21 -41.20
C PRO A 252 -9.75 15.60 -41.44
N GLN A 253 -10.17 15.49 -42.71
CA GLN A 253 -11.51 15.03 -43.10
C GLN A 253 -11.83 13.59 -42.67
N ASN A 254 -10.82 12.72 -42.59
CA ASN A 254 -10.98 11.32 -42.18
C ASN A 254 -10.83 11.12 -40.66
N SER A 255 -10.97 12.19 -39.87
CA SER A 255 -10.82 12.11 -38.42
C SER A 255 -12.15 12.26 -37.69
N GLN A 256 -12.32 11.50 -36.60
CA GLN A 256 -13.48 11.64 -35.72
C GLN A 256 -13.23 12.75 -34.71
N ILE A 257 -14.19 13.67 -34.56
CA ILE A 257 -14.15 14.74 -33.57
C ILE A 257 -15.33 14.56 -32.63
N ILE A 258 -15.03 14.54 -31.33
CA ILE A 258 -16.00 14.49 -30.24
C ILE A 258 -15.89 15.82 -29.52
N MET A 259 -16.95 16.63 -29.57
CA MET A 259 -16.97 17.95 -28.96
C MET A 259 -18.07 18.02 -27.91
N CYS A 260 -17.68 18.34 -26.68
CA CYS A 260 -18.61 18.63 -25.60
C CYS A 260 -18.90 20.13 -25.61
N GLY A 261 -20.18 20.51 -25.55
CA GLY A 261 -20.58 21.91 -25.54
C GLY A 261 -21.96 22.11 -24.93
N MET A 262 -22.18 23.30 -24.38
CA MET A 262 -23.52 23.75 -23.98
C MET A 262 -24.25 24.33 -25.19
N SER A 263 -25.58 24.35 -25.15
CA SER A 263 -26.40 24.95 -26.21
C SER A 263 -25.96 26.40 -26.46
N ASN A 264 -25.54 26.69 -27.69
CA ASN A 264 -25.07 28.00 -28.11
C ASN A 264 -25.28 28.16 -29.63
N PRO A 265 -25.79 29.32 -30.11
CA PRO A 265 -26.00 29.54 -31.55
C PRO A 265 -24.75 29.35 -32.43
N ASN A 266 -23.56 29.60 -31.89
CA ASN A 266 -22.30 29.40 -32.62
C ASN A 266 -21.97 27.93 -32.88
N LEU A 267 -22.59 26.98 -32.16
CA LEU A 267 -22.43 25.54 -32.40
C LEU A 267 -23.42 24.99 -33.43
N THR A 268 -24.44 25.75 -33.83
CA THR A 268 -25.44 25.29 -34.80
C THR A 268 -24.82 24.71 -36.08
N PRO A 269 -23.81 25.35 -36.72
CA PRO A 269 -23.17 24.78 -37.91
C PRO A 269 -22.52 23.42 -37.66
N TYR A 270 -21.91 23.23 -36.49
CA TYR A 270 -21.32 21.94 -36.12
C TYR A 270 -22.40 20.89 -35.83
N ALA A 271 -23.46 21.28 -35.11
CA ALA A 271 -24.56 20.41 -34.74
C ALA A 271 -25.30 19.85 -35.97
N GLU A 272 -25.49 20.66 -37.02
CA GLU A 272 -26.17 20.26 -38.27
C GLU A 272 -25.45 19.13 -39.03
N VAL A 273 -24.13 19.04 -38.89
CA VAL A 273 -23.30 18.02 -39.56
C VAL A 273 -22.85 16.90 -38.62
N SER A 274 -23.32 16.89 -37.37
CA SER A 274 -22.85 15.98 -36.32
C SER A 274 -23.95 15.07 -35.78
N LYS A 275 -23.54 13.93 -35.23
CA LYS A 275 -24.42 13.13 -34.35
C LYS A 275 -24.48 13.79 -32.98
N ILE A 276 -25.65 14.31 -32.60
CA ILE A 276 -25.86 14.95 -31.30
C ILE A 276 -26.17 13.87 -30.26
N ILE A 277 -25.45 13.91 -29.14
CA ILE A 277 -25.71 13.09 -27.96
C ILE A 277 -26.07 14.07 -26.84
N GLU A 278 -27.36 14.20 -26.56
CA GLU A 278 -27.85 14.99 -25.43
C GLU A 278 -27.65 14.20 -24.13
N LEU A 279 -27.11 14.88 -23.12
CA LEU A 279 -26.91 14.35 -21.78
C LEU A 279 -28.13 14.67 -20.91
N ASP A 280 -28.70 13.66 -20.28
CA ASP A 280 -29.81 13.77 -19.33
C ASP A 280 -29.31 13.57 -17.89
N GLU A 281 -30.23 13.35 -16.94
CA GLU A 281 -29.91 13.08 -15.53
C GLU A 281 -29.01 11.84 -15.35
N ASP A 282 -29.16 10.86 -16.25
CA ASP A 282 -28.37 9.63 -16.31
C ASP A 282 -27.11 9.78 -17.20
N LYS A 283 -26.83 11.01 -17.65
CA LYS A 283 -25.68 11.44 -18.45
C LYS A 283 -25.63 10.74 -19.82
N LEU A 284 -24.84 9.66 -19.90
CA LEU A 284 -24.65 8.86 -21.12
C LEU A 284 -25.33 7.48 -21.01
N LEU A 285 -25.83 7.12 -19.84
CA LEU A 285 -26.35 5.80 -19.56
C LEU A 285 -27.81 5.72 -19.97
N ARG A 286 -28.07 5.14 -21.14
CA ARG A 286 -29.43 4.88 -21.61
C ARG A 286 -29.75 3.41 -21.39
N ASN A 287 -30.63 3.13 -20.43
CA ASN A 287 -31.04 1.75 -20.11
C ASN A 287 -31.54 0.99 -21.35
N GLU A 288 -32.25 1.68 -22.24
CA GLU A 288 -32.78 1.12 -23.49
C GLU A 288 -31.68 0.63 -24.44
N LEU A 289 -30.48 1.23 -24.39
CA LEU A 289 -29.36 0.86 -25.26
C LEU A 289 -28.41 -0.16 -24.62
N TYR A 290 -28.61 -0.52 -23.35
CA TYR A 290 -27.65 -1.33 -22.60
C TYR A 290 -27.43 -2.72 -23.22
N GLU A 291 -28.51 -3.44 -23.50
CA GLU A 291 -28.44 -4.79 -24.08
C GLU A 291 -27.88 -4.76 -25.51
N GLU A 292 -28.30 -3.79 -26.33
CA GLU A 292 -27.83 -3.63 -27.71
C GLU A 292 -26.32 -3.35 -27.75
N LEU A 293 -25.87 -2.31 -27.04
CA LEU A 293 -24.46 -1.93 -27.00
C LEU A 293 -23.60 -2.99 -26.32
N GLY A 294 -24.14 -3.67 -25.30
CA GLY A 294 -23.47 -4.77 -24.62
C GLY A 294 -23.18 -5.95 -25.57
N ASN A 295 -24.14 -6.29 -26.44
CA ASN A 295 -23.94 -7.31 -27.47
C ASN A 295 -22.92 -6.85 -28.52
N GLU A 296 -23.02 -5.62 -29.02
CA GLU A 296 -22.07 -5.07 -30.01
C GLU A 296 -20.62 -5.08 -29.48
N ILE A 297 -20.42 -4.62 -28.24
CA ILE A 297 -19.12 -4.63 -27.57
C ILE A 297 -18.60 -6.07 -27.42
N SER A 298 -19.47 -7.00 -27.03
CA SER A 298 -19.11 -8.42 -26.86
C SER A 298 -18.64 -9.05 -28.17
N ASP A 299 -19.30 -8.73 -29.29
CA ASP A 299 -18.93 -9.19 -30.63
C ASP A 299 -17.57 -8.62 -31.08
N ILE A 300 -17.28 -7.36 -30.78
CA ILE A 300 -15.96 -6.75 -31.04
C ILE A 300 -14.86 -7.48 -30.25
N PHE A 301 -15.09 -7.78 -28.96
CA PHE A 301 -14.09 -8.50 -28.16
C PHE A 301 -13.92 -9.96 -28.61
N ALA A 302 -15.01 -10.65 -28.96
CA ALA A 302 -14.94 -12.01 -29.47
C ALA A 302 -14.18 -12.09 -30.81
N SER A 303 -14.42 -11.13 -31.72
CA SER A 303 -13.70 -11.06 -33.00
C SER A 303 -12.22 -10.68 -32.84
N ALA A 304 -11.88 -9.78 -31.92
CA ALA A 304 -10.49 -9.43 -31.61
C ALA A 304 -9.71 -10.61 -31.00
N LEU A 305 -10.35 -11.43 -30.16
CA LEU A 305 -9.73 -12.62 -29.56
C LEU A 305 -9.41 -13.68 -30.62
N ASN A 306 -10.30 -13.87 -31.60
CA ASN A 306 -10.11 -14.81 -32.72
C ASN A 306 -9.06 -14.35 -33.75
N ALA A 307 -8.68 -13.06 -33.76
CA ALA A 307 -7.63 -12.53 -34.63
C ALA A 307 -6.21 -12.65 -34.04
N VAL A 308 -6.11 -12.95 -32.73
CA VAL A 308 -4.84 -13.07 -31.99
C VAL A 308 -4.45 -14.54 -31.72
N LEU A 309 -5.38 -15.49 -31.92
CA LEU A 309 -5.16 -16.93 -31.91
C LEU A 309 -4.96 -17.49 -33.32
#